data_AF-A0A2D9JM19-F1
#
_entry.id   AF-A0A2D9JM19-F1
#
_cell.length_a   1.000
_cell.length_b   1.000
_cell.length_c   1.000
_cell.angle_alpha   90.00
_cell.angle_beta   90.00
_cell.angle_gamma   90.00
#
_symmetry.space_group_name_H-M   'P 1'
#
loop_
_entity.id
_entity.type
_entity.pdbx_description
1 polymer ?
#
loop_
_entity_poly.entity_id
_entity_poly.type
_entity_poly.pdbx_seq_one_letter_code
_entity_poly.pdbx_strand_id
1 'polypeptide(L)'
;MACDEEHGADEWETTVNVAKRVLGGFAGWSQPNDFVSKVMHEWDLYTCCCAQGVRGLFNAWNNTVSINGNRISVNLLLNHHSDAVEVRSWLPHVGKVVVTPRQDGVIRIRVPEWLDARQLSAVENGQAVELIQPVPLFAQTPMVQAGRTVTFTFPIAEFARTETVLDVDYRTYWRGDTVMQIHPQGPRAPLYQRHSAPADITVSRDVPDITFVL
;
A
#
# COMPACT_ATOMS: atom_id res chain seq x y z
N MET A 1 -26.69 -23.76 20.61
CA MET A 1 -25.96 -24.26 21.80
C MET A 1 -25.61 -23.03 22.60
N ALA A 2 -26.13 -22.96 23.82
CA ALA A 2 -26.32 -21.75 24.60
C ALA A 2 -25.00 -21.00 24.86
N CYS A 3 -25.07 -19.69 24.73
CA CYS A 3 -24.13 -18.76 25.33
C CYS A 3 -24.52 -18.66 26.80
N ASP A 4 -23.92 -19.46 27.67
CA ASP A 4 -24.14 -19.37 29.10
C ASP A 4 -22.87 -18.95 29.83
N GLU A 5 -23.07 -17.83 30.52
CA GLU A 5 -22.57 -17.47 31.85
C GLU A 5 -21.13 -16.96 32.00
N GLU A 6 -21.09 -15.67 32.34
CA GLU A 6 -19.98 -14.95 32.95
C GLU A 6 -19.42 -15.77 34.13
N HIS A 7 -18.26 -16.38 33.91
CA HIS A 7 -17.40 -16.85 34.97
C HIS A 7 -16.17 -15.95 35.01
N GLY A 8 -15.94 -15.35 36.18
CA GLY A 8 -15.02 -14.25 36.42
C GLY A 8 -13.68 -14.44 35.72
N ALA A 9 -13.42 -13.59 34.74
CA ALA A 9 -12.07 -13.41 34.25
C ALA A 9 -11.33 -12.52 35.25
N ASP A 10 -10.16 -12.96 35.70
CA ASP A 10 -9.13 -12.03 36.13
C ASP A 10 -9.07 -10.90 35.08
N GLU A 11 -8.94 -9.63 35.51
CA GLU A 11 -9.11 -8.42 34.65
C GLU A 11 -8.25 -8.38 33.36
N TRP A 12 -7.36 -9.36 33.17
CA TRP A 12 -6.39 -9.46 32.09
C TRP A 12 -6.76 -10.45 30.98
N GLU A 13 -7.85 -11.23 31.09
CA GLU A 13 -8.22 -12.25 30.09
C GLU A 13 -9.67 -12.10 29.57
N THR A 14 -9.91 -12.44 28.31
CA THR A 14 -11.28 -12.49 27.74
C THR A 14 -11.38 -13.43 26.55
N THR A 15 -12.49 -14.15 26.45
CA THR A 15 -12.85 -15.01 25.30
C THR A 15 -13.94 -14.38 24.42
N VAL A 16 -14.43 -13.20 24.79
CA VAL A 16 -15.59 -12.57 24.15
C VAL A 16 -15.19 -11.87 22.84
N ASN A 17 -15.74 -12.33 21.72
CA ASN A 17 -15.59 -11.71 20.39
C ASN A 17 -14.13 -11.49 19.96
N VAL A 18 -13.18 -12.33 20.41
CA VAL A 18 -11.72 -12.16 20.18
C VAL A 18 -11.40 -11.89 18.71
N ALA A 19 -11.95 -12.69 17.79
CA ALA A 19 -11.73 -12.52 16.35
C ALA A 19 -12.17 -11.14 15.81
N LYS A 20 -13.29 -10.59 16.29
CA LYS A 20 -13.76 -9.26 15.88
C LYS A 20 -12.89 -8.15 16.44
N ARG A 21 -12.35 -8.33 17.65
CA ARG A 21 -11.50 -7.34 18.34
C ARG A 21 -10.11 -7.18 17.71
N VAL A 22 -9.65 -8.18 16.96
CA VAL A 22 -8.33 -8.15 16.30
C VAL A 22 -8.39 -7.69 14.84
N LEU A 23 -9.59 -7.41 14.30
CA LEU A 23 -9.75 -6.91 12.94
C LEU A 23 -9.02 -5.57 12.77
N GLY A 24 -8.22 -5.44 11.71
CA GLY A 24 -7.39 -4.26 11.45
C GLY A 24 -6.10 -4.21 12.26
N GLY A 25 -5.84 -5.20 13.12
CA GLY A 25 -4.59 -5.35 13.85
C GLY A 25 -3.43 -5.79 12.97
N PHE A 26 -2.21 -5.61 13.47
CA PHE A 26 -0.98 -6.10 12.86
C PHE A 26 -0.51 -7.34 13.61
N ALA A 27 -0.35 -8.45 12.90
CA ALA A 27 0.08 -9.71 13.48
C ALA A 27 1.59 -9.70 13.76
N GLY A 28 1.93 -9.87 15.02
CA GLY A 28 3.20 -10.44 15.44
C GLY A 28 3.12 -11.96 15.39
N TRP A 29 4.25 -12.60 15.06
CA TRP A 29 4.37 -14.06 15.01
C TRP A 29 3.49 -14.77 13.96
N SER A 30 2.91 -14.07 12.99
CA SER A 30 2.21 -14.68 11.86
C SER A 30 3.12 -15.65 11.07
N GLN A 31 2.52 -16.64 10.42
CA GLN A 31 3.23 -17.43 9.41
C GLN A 31 3.41 -16.61 8.11
N PRO A 32 4.34 -16.97 7.22
CA PRO A 32 4.52 -16.27 5.94
C PRO A 32 3.24 -16.16 5.11
N ASN A 33 2.32 -17.12 5.22
CA ASN A 33 1.10 -17.25 4.44
C ASN A 33 -0.21 -17.21 5.26
N ASP A 34 -0.14 -17.03 6.58
CA ASP A 34 -1.30 -17.10 7.49
C ASP A 34 -1.18 -16.05 8.60
N PHE A 35 -2.26 -15.32 8.88
CA PHE A 35 -2.28 -14.24 9.86
C PHE A 35 -2.07 -14.75 11.30
N VAL A 36 -2.38 -16.03 11.56
CA VAL A 36 -2.15 -16.67 12.86
C VAL A 36 -0.94 -17.60 12.84
N SER A 37 -0.27 -17.72 13.98
CA SER A 37 0.81 -18.68 14.17
C SER A 37 0.29 -20.06 14.52
N LYS A 38 1.14 -21.07 14.28
CA LYS A 38 0.94 -22.46 14.73
C LYS A 38 2.06 -22.97 15.63
N VAL A 39 2.97 -22.08 16.07
CA VAL A 39 4.25 -22.46 16.69
C VAL A 39 4.08 -22.84 18.16
N MET A 40 3.29 -22.10 18.94
CA MET A 40 3.05 -22.43 20.37
C MET A 40 1.67 -23.04 20.58
N HIS A 41 0.63 -22.47 19.98
CA HIS A 41 -0.73 -22.99 19.95
C HIS A 41 -1.33 -22.90 18.54
N GLU A 42 -2.53 -23.45 18.37
CA GLU A 42 -3.20 -23.49 17.07
C GLU A 42 -3.72 -22.12 16.59
N TRP A 43 -3.97 -21.16 17.49
CA TRP A 43 -4.62 -19.89 17.15
C TRP A 43 -3.89 -18.69 17.76
N ASP A 44 -2.57 -18.67 17.66
CA ASP A 44 -1.76 -17.59 18.22
C ASP A 44 -1.78 -16.34 17.35
N LEU A 45 -2.07 -15.20 17.97
CA LEU A 45 -1.94 -13.89 17.35
C LEU A 45 -1.39 -12.90 18.37
N TYR A 46 -0.18 -12.41 18.14
CA TYR A 46 0.43 -11.40 19.00
C TYR A 46 0.12 -10.01 18.45
N THR A 47 -0.57 -9.18 19.21
CA THR A 47 -0.99 -7.84 18.76
C THR A 47 -0.05 -6.72 19.22
N CYS A 48 1.09 -7.06 19.83
CA CYS A 48 2.11 -6.08 20.23
C CYS A 48 2.66 -5.27 19.03
N CYS A 49 2.55 -5.80 17.81
CA CYS A 49 2.92 -5.11 16.57
C CYS A 49 1.90 -4.04 16.13
N CYS A 50 0.69 -3.98 16.70
CA CYS A 50 -0.36 -3.04 16.26
C CYS A 50 0.11 -1.58 16.31
N ALA A 51 0.73 -1.16 17.42
CA ALA A 51 1.23 0.22 17.56
C ALA A 51 2.33 0.54 16.54
N GLN A 52 3.21 -0.41 16.24
CA GLN A 52 4.27 -0.22 15.26
C GLN A 52 3.76 -0.24 13.82
N GLY A 53 2.76 -1.08 13.53
CA GLY A 53 2.11 -1.12 12.23
C GLY A 53 1.43 0.20 11.87
N VAL A 54 0.71 0.80 12.83
CA VAL A 54 0.10 2.13 12.65
C VAL A 54 1.17 3.20 12.37
N ARG A 55 2.30 3.18 13.10
CA ARG A 55 3.44 4.08 12.83
C ARG A 55 4.04 3.84 11.45
N GLY A 56 4.12 2.58 11.01
CA GLY A 56 4.56 2.21 9.67
C GLY A 56 3.67 2.80 8.59
N LEU A 57 2.34 2.70 8.75
CA LEU A 57 1.37 3.32 7.83
C LEU A 57 1.51 4.84 7.80
N PHE A 58 1.65 5.49 8.97
CA PHE A 58 1.89 6.93 9.05
C PHE A 58 3.16 7.33 8.30
N ASN A 59 4.26 6.60 8.50
CA ASN A 59 5.52 6.87 7.82
C ASN A 59 5.40 6.66 6.31
N ALA A 60 4.73 5.60 5.86
CA ALA A 60 4.47 5.37 4.44
C ALA A 60 3.65 6.51 3.83
N TRP A 61 2.57 6.93 4.48
CA TRP A 61 1.75 8.05 4.05
C TRP A 61 2.56 9.35 3.97
N ASN A 62 3.28 9.70 5.04
CA ASN A 62 4.05 10.94 5.14
C ASN A 62 5.22 11.00 4.15
N ASN A 63 5.79 9.85 3.79
CA ASN A 63 6.89 9.78 2.83
C ASN A 63 6.42 9.43 1.41
N THR A 64 5.11 9.29 1.17
CA THR A 64 4.56 9.06 -0.17
C THR A 64 4.92 10.21 -1.11
N VAL A 65 4.88 11.44 -0.59
CA VAL A 65 5.33 12.65 -1.29
C VAL A 65 6.39 13.38 -0.48
N SER A 66 7.39 13.94 -1.15
CA SER A 66 8.29 14.94 -0.56
C SER A 66 8.33 16.21 -1.41
N ILE A 67 8.33 17.36 -0.75
CA ILE A 67 8.35 18.68 -1.38
C ILE A 67 9.71 19.34 -1.11
N ASN A 68 10.35 19.88 -2.15
CA ASN A 68 11.56 20.68 -2.01
C ASN A 68 11.54 21.82 -3.02
N GLY A 69 11.27 23.04 -2.53
CA GLY A 69 10.96 24.18 -3.39
C GLY A 69 9.75 23.87 -4.27
N ASN A 70 9.90 24.04 -5.58
CA ASN A 70 8.87 23.73 -6.57
C ASN A 70 8.92 22.28 -7.09
N ARG A 71 9.70 21.39 -6.46
CA ARG A 71 9.74 19.97 -6.83
C ARG A 71 8.80 19.16 -5.94
N ILE A 72 7.87 18.46 -6.59
CA ILE A 72 6.96 17.49 -5.97
C ILE A 72 7.46 16.10 -6.32
N SER A 73 8.01 15.36 -5.35
CA SER A 73 8.49 13.99 -5.55
C SER A 73 7.48 12.98 -5.04
N VAL A 74 6.90 12.16 -5.91
CA VAL A 74 6.07 10.99 -5.56
C VAL A 74 7.00 9.79 -5.39
N ASN A 75 7.28 9.43 -4.14
CA ASN A 75 8.24 8.38 -3.78
C ASN A 75 7.59 7.00 -3.68
N LEU A 76 6.31 6.94 -3.31
CA LEU A 76 5.51 5.72 -3.27
C LEU A 76 4.30 5.91 -4.19
N LEU A 77 3.95 4.90 -4.97
CA LEU A 77 2.83 4.98 -5.92
C LEU A 77 1.50 4.66 -5.21
N LEU A 78 1.21 5.39 -4.14
CA LEU A 78 0.03 5.25 -3.29
C LEU A 78 -0.88 6.49 -3.42
N ASN A 79 -2.14 6.35 -3.02
CA ASN A 79 -3.01 7.51 -2.86
C ASN A 79 -2.43 8.45 -1.79
N HIS A 80 -2.46 9.75 -2.04
CA HIS A 80 -2.00 10.77 -1.11
C HIS A 80 -2.76 12.07 -1.30
N HIS A 81 -3.02 12.78 -0.21
CA HIS A 81 -3.64 14.09 -0.22
C HIS A 81 -2.92 15.02 0.75
N SER A 82 -2.61 16.23 0.28
CA SER A 82 -2.00 17.30 1.06
C SER A 82 -2.34 18.66 0.46
N ASP A 83 -1.97 19.74 1.16
CA ASP A 83 -2.06 21.13 0.67
C ASP A 83 -1.23 21.38 -0.59
N ALA A 84 -0.21 20.56 -0.85
CA ALA A 84 0.70 20.74 -1.98
C ALA A 84 0.31 19.91 -3.22
N VAL A 85 -0.31 18.74 -3.03
CA VAL A 85 -0.58 17.80 -4.12
C VAL A 85 -1.63 16.75 -3.75
N GLU A 86 -2.40 16.33 -4.75
CA GLU A 86 -3.19 15.10 -4.73
C GLU A 86 -2.56 14.05 -5.63
N VAL A 87 -2.41 12.83 -5.13
CA VAL A 87 -1.95 11.65 -5.88
C VAL A 87 -3.05 10.59 -5.82
N ARG A 88 -3.46 10.10 -6.98
CA ARG A 88 -4.41 9.00 -7.13
C ARG A 88 -3.74 7.85 -7.87
N SER A 89 -3.63 6.70 -7.24
CA SER A 89 -3.02 5.49 -7.76
C SER A 89 -4.07 4.40 -7.96
N TRP A 90 -3.99 3.71 -9.10
CA TRP A 90 -4.83 2.55 -9.41
C TRP A 90 -4.08 1.23 -9.23
N LEU A 91 -2.87 1.26 -8.67
CA LEU A 91 -2.14 0.04 -8.35
C LEU A 91 -2.86 -0.79 -7.28
N PRO A 92 -2.77 -2.13 -7.33
CA PRO A 92 -2.09 -2.94 -8.34
C PRO A 92 -2.99 -3.26 -9.56
N HIS A 93 -4.16 -2.63 -9.70
CA HIS A 93 -5.17 -3.02 -10.68
C HIS A 93 -4.91 -2.47 -12.08
N VAL A 94 -4.42 -1.24 -12.18
CA VAL A 94 -4.07 -0.55 -13.42
C VAL A 94 -2.77 0.21 -13.19
N GLY A 95 -1.85 0.15 -14.15
CA GLY A 95 -0.60 0.91 -14.10
C GLY A 95 -0.86 2.37 -14.44
N LYS A 96 -1.51 3.06 -13.51
CA LYS A 96 -1.95 4.45 -13.66
C LYS A 96 -1.77 5.18 -12.33
N VAL A 97 -1.11 6.33 -12.41
CA VAL A 97 -1.00 7.29 -11.32
C VAL A 97 -1.35 8.67 -11.86
N VAL A 98 -2.21 9.38 -11.16
CA VAL A 98 -2.67 10.73 -11.52
C VAL A 98 -2.19 11.68 -10.44
N VAL A 99 -1.50 12.74 -10.84
CA VAL A 99 -0.94 13.74 -9.92
C VAL A 99 -1.52 15.10 -10.27
N THR A 100 -2.14 15.75 -9.28
CA THR A 100 -2.67 17.11 -9.40
C THR A 100 -1.93 18.00 -8.40
N PRO A 101 -0.94 18.79 -8.86
CA PRO A 101 -0.22 19.72 -8.00
C PRO A 101 -1.11 20.90 -7.62
N ARG A 102 -0.98 21.42 -6.40
CA ARG A 102 -1.68 22.62 -5.91
C ARG A 102 -0.81 23.87 -5.95
N GLN A 103 0.42 23.73 -6.42
CA GLN A 103 1.39 24.80 -6.68
C GLN A 103 2.13 24.53 -7.98
N ASP A 104 2.66 25.58 -8.62
CA ASP A 104 3.47 25.42 -9.83
C ASP A 104 4.77 24.66 -9.51
N GLY A 105 5.11 23.67 -10.33
CA GLY A 105 6.26 22.85 -10.02
C GLY A 105 6.55 21.72 -11.00
N VAL A 106 7.70 21.08 -10.81
CA VAL A 106 8.03 19.85 -11.54
C VAL A 106 7.53 18.65 -10.73
N ILE A 107 6.90 17.70 -11.40
CA ILE A 107 6.49 16.43 -10.80
C ILE A 107 7.57 15.41 -11.08
N ARG A 108 8.12 14.84 -10.02
CA ARG A 108 9.08 13.75 -10.08
C ARG A 108 8.41 12.48 -9.54
N ILE A 109 8.32 11.44 -10.34
CA ILE A 109 7.65 10.18 -9.96
C ILE A 109 8.66 9.04 -9.91
N ARG A 110 8.59 8.22 -8.86
CA ARG A 110 9.42 7.01 -8.75
C ARG A 110 9.08 6.04 -9.89
N VAL A 111 10.10 5.57 -10.57
CA VAL A 111 10.06 4.44 -11.51
C VAL A 111 10.40 3.18 -10.70
N PRO A 112 9.43 2.27 -10.47
CA PRO A 112 9.70 1.02 -9.76
C PRO A 112 10.76 0.18 -10.48
N GLU A 113 11.48 -0.68 -9.75
CA GLU A 113 12.58 -1.47 -10.30
C GLU A 113 12.13 -2.43 -11.40
N TRP A 114 10.91 -2.95 -11.30
CA TRP A 114 10.31 -3.84 -12.29
C TRP A 114 9.80 -3.11 -13.56
N LEU A 115 9.83 -1.77 -13.59
CA LEU A 115 9.36 -0.97 -14.71
C LEU A 115 10.55 -0.42 -15.53
N ASP A 116 10.57 -0.73 -16.82
CA ASP A 116 11.43 -0.02 -17.77
C ASP A 116 10.93 1.43 -17.91
N ALA A 117 11.79 2.40 -17.59
CA ALA A 117 11.45 3.82 -17.66
C ALA A 117 10.95 4.27 -19.05
N ARG A 118 11.32 3.57 -20.13
CA ARG A 118 10.86 3.85 -21.50
C ARG A 118 9.38 3.50 -21.71
N GLN A 119 8.81 2.67 -20.84
CA GLN A 119 7.40 2.29 -20.87
C GLN A 119 6.53 3.19 -19.99
N LEU A 120 7.14 4.11 -19.25
CA LEU A 120 6.44 5.15 -18.52
C LEU A 120 6.08 6.30 -19.47
N SER A 121 4.80 6.58 -19.60
CA SER A 121 4.29 7.73 -20.36
C SER A 121 3.54 8.68 -19.44
N ALA A 122 3.52 9.96 -19.81
CA ALA A 122 2.77 10.99 -19.10
C ALA A 122 1.93 11.81 -20.08
N VAL A 123 0.73 12.17 -19.64
CA VAL A 123 -0.22 13.01 -20.38
C VAL A 123 -0.76 14.09 -19.47
N GLU A 124 -0.73 15.35 -19.91
CA GLU A 124 -1.38 16.49 -19.27
C GLU A 124 -2.52 16.98 -20.18
N ASN A 125 -3.76 16.98 -19.69
CA ASN A 125 -4.94 17.41 -20.46
C ASN A 125 -5.05 16.80 -21.89
N GLY A 126 -4.67 15.53 -22.04
CA GLY A 126 -4.69 14.82 -23.32
C GLY A 126 -3.48 15.05 -24.22
N GLN A 127 -2.52 15.90 -23.83
CA GLN A 127 -1.27 16.14 -24.55
C GLN A 127 -0.13 15.35 -23.91
N ALA A 128 0.74 14.75 -24.74
CA ALA A 128 1.90 14.02 -24.27
C ALA A 128 2.88 14.96 -23.55
N VAL A 129 3.39 14.50 -22.40
CA VAL A 129 4.42 15.20 -21.62
C VAL A 129 5.74 14.45 -21.78
N GLU A 130 6.77 15.15 -22.23
CA GLU A 130 8.12 14.59 -22.33
C GLU A 130 8.72 14.42 -20.92
N LEU A 131 9.13 13.19 -20.59
CA LEU A 131 9.74 12.88 -19.30
C LEU A 131 11.26 12.85 -19.43
N ILE A 132 11.95 13.47 -18.48
CA ILE A 132 13.39 13.30 -18.30
C ILE A 132 13.68 12.40 -17.10
N GLN A 133 14.85 11.78 -17.06
CA GLN A 133 15.33 11.00 -15.91
C GLN A 133 16.47 11.76 -15.22
N PRO A 134 16.17 12.65 -14.24
CA PRO A 134 17.20 13.48 -13.62
C PRO A 134 18.11 12.70 -12.66
N VAL A 135 17.62 11.59 -12.10
CA VAL A 135 18.33 10.71 -11.17
C VAL A 135 17.85 9.26 -11.37
N PRO A 136 18.62 8.25 -10.93
CA PRO A 136 18.16 6.86 -10.96
C PRO A 136 16.79 6.70 -10.30
N LEU A 137 15.97 5.81 -10.88
CA LEU A 137 14.64 5.45 -10.37
C LEU A 137 13.61 6.59 -10.31
N PHE A 138 13.83 7.73 -10.97
CA PHE A 138 12.83 8.79 -11.04
C PHE A 138 12.70 9.37 -12.44
N ALA A 139 11.47 9.53 -12.91
CA ALA A 139 11.14 10.34 -14.07
C ALA A 139 10.61 11.70 -13.61
N GLN A 140 10.76 12.73 -14.44
CA GLN A 140 10.36 14.08 -14.10
C GLN A 140 9.71 14.78 -15.31
N THR A 141 8.63 15.50 -15.04
CA THR A 141 7.97 16.38 -16.01
C THR A 141 8.74 17.69 -16.18
N PRO A 142 8.42 18.49 -17.22
CA PRO A 142 8.62 19.93 -17.20
C PRO A 142 7.79 20.58 -16.08
N MET A 143 7.83 21.91 -16.00
CA MET A 143 6.99 22.65 -15.06
C MET A 143 5.51 22.44 -15.40
N VAL A 144 4.73 22.07 -14.39
CA VAL A 144 3.28 21.85 -14.42
C VAL A 144 2.64 22.95 -13.58
N GLN A 145 1.60 23.58 -14.11
CA GLN A 145 0.88 24.63 -13.39
C GLN A 145 -0.03 24.04 -12.32
N ALA A 146 -0.26 24.79 -11.24
CA ALA A 146 -1.22 24.43 -10.21
C ALA A 146 -2.59 24.06 -10.80
N GLY A 147 -3.17 22.97 -10.31
CA GLY A 147 -4.45 22.42 -10.76
C GLY A 147 -4.39 21.63 -12.07
N ARG A 148 -3.25 21.60 -12.80
CA ARG A 148 -3.12 20.82 -14.03
C ARG A 148 -2.73 19.39 -13.70
N THR A 149 -3.59 18.45 -14.08
CA THR A 149 -3.42 17.05 -13.78
C THR A 149 -2.50 16.36 -14.79
N VAL A 150 -1.48 15.66 -14.29
CA VAL A 150 -0.64 14.76 -15.09
C VAL A 150 -1.00 13.31 -14.81
N THR A 151 -1.33 12.57 -15.85
CA THR A 151 -1.61 11.13 -15.80
C THR A 151 -0.39 10.35 -16.28
N PHE A 152 0.21 9.58 -15.39
CA PHE A 152 1.26 8.63 -15.68
C PHE A 152 0.66 7.26 -15.97
N THR A 153 1.09 6.61 -17.05
CA THR A 153 0.67 5.24 -17.37
C THR A 153 1.84 4.34 -17.73
N PHE A 154 1.77 3.08 -17.34
CA PHE A 154 2.83 2.09 -17.50
C PHE A 154 2.25 0.65 -17.43
N PRO A 155 2.90 -0.35 -18.06
CA PRO A 155 2.55 -1.74 -17.85
C PRO A 155 2.93 -2.18 -16.43
N ILE A 156 2.10 -3.02 -15.79
CA ILE A 156 2.44 -3.60 -14.49
C ILE A 156 3.08 -4.97 -14.71
N ALA A 157 4.25 -5.21 -14.11
CA ALA A 157 4.89 -6.53 -14.14
C ALA A 157 4.11 -7.55 -13.30
N GLU A 158 3.93 -8.75 -13.83
CA GLU A 158 3.38 -9.90 -13.09
C GLU A 158 4.42 -11.01 -13.07
N PHE A 159 4.72 -11.53 -11.88
CA PHE A 159 5.76 -12.54 -11.70
C PHE A 159 5.50 -13.38 -10.45
N ALA A 160 6.18 -14.52 -10.35
CA ALA A 160 6.17 -15.34 -9.16
C ALA A 160 7.58 -15.60 -8.66
N ARG A 161 7.75 -15.68 -7.35
CA ARG A 161 9.02 -16.02 -6.69
C ARG A 161 8.78 -17.14 -5.68
N THR A 162 9.73 -18.06 -5.57
CA THR A 162 9.74 -19.08 -4.52
C THR A 162 10.81 -18.72 -3.50
N GLU A 163 10.42 -18.74 -2.23
CA GLU A 163 11.28 -18.45 -1.07
C GLU A 163 11.12 -19.59 -0.06
N THR A 164 12.24 -20.12 0.43
CA THR A 164 12.23 -21.15 1.46
C THR A 164 12.33 -20.50 2.84
N VAL A 165 11.34 -20.74 3.69
CA VAL A 165 11.30 -20.24 5.08
C VAL A 165 11.01 -21.41 6.00
N LEU A 166 11.92 -21.69 6.94
CA LEU A 166 11.84 -22.82 7.87
C LEU A 166 11.55 -24.16 7.15
N ASP A 167 12.34 -24.45 6.11
CA ASP A 167 12.23 -25.66 5.26
C ASP A 167 10.89 -25.83 4.53
N VAL A 168 10.09 -24.77 4.45
CA VAL A 168 8.86 -24.73 3.65
C VAL A 168 9.05 -23.76 2.49
N ASP A 169 8.79 -24.26 1.28
CA ASP A 169 8.77 -23.42 0.08
C ASP A 169 7.44 -22.67 -0.03
N TYR A 170 7.54 -21.34 -0.05
CA TYR A 170 6.43 -20.43 -0.32
C TYR A 170 6.59 -19.82 -1.70
N ARG A 171 5.59 -20.00 -2.55
CA ARG A 171 5.51 -19.34 -3.85
C ARG A 171 4.60 -18.12 -3.74
N THR A 172 5.18 -16.94 -3.91
CA THR A 172 4.48 -15.65 -3.90
C THR A 172 4.19 -15.21 -5.33
N TYR A 173 2.97 -14.76 -5.60
CA TYR A 173 2.53 -14.22 -6.89
C TYR A 173 2.37 -12.70 -6.76
N TRP A 174 3.06 -11.96 -7.61
CA TRP A 174 3.20 -10.51 -7.53
C TRP A 174 2.58 -9.81 -8.73
N ARG A 175 2.04 -8.62 -8.47
CA ARG A 175 1.65 -7.64 -9.48
C ARG A 175 2.22 -6.29 -9.09
N GLY A 176 3.27 -5.86 -9.79
CA GLY A 176 4.15 -4.77 -9.37
C GLY A 176 4.70 -5.03 -7.96
N ASP A 177 4.51 -4.08 -7.06
CA ASP A 177 4.96 -4.17 -5.66
C ASP A 177 3.93 -4.86 -4.72
N THR A 178 2.86 -5.45 -5.25
CA THR A 178 1.80 -6.07 -4.44
C THR A 178 1.81 -7.59 -4.54
N VAL A 179 1.90 -8.27 -3.40
CA VAL A 179 1.62 -9.71 -3.29
C VAL A 179 0.14 -9.95 -3.51
N MET A 180 -0.21 -10.71 -4.54
CA MET A 180 -1.58 -11.06 -4.87
C MET A 180 -2.02 -12.35 -4.19
N GLN A 181 -1.10 -13.30 -4.03
CA GLN A 181 -1.35 -14.61 -3.45
C GLN A 181 -0.05 -15.26 -2.96
N ILE A 182 -0.17 -16.16 -1.96
CA ILE A 182 0.91 -17.06 -1.52
C ILE A 182 0.42 -18.51 -1.59
N HIS A 183 1.30 -19.42 -2.04
CA HIS A 183 1.10 -20.87 -2.03
C HIS A 183 2.21 -21.56 -1.20
N PRO A 184 1.91 -22.55 -0.34
CA PRO A 184 0.57 -23.00 0.01
C PRO A 184 -0.23 -21.90 0.70
N GLN A 185 -1.56 -21.98 0.63
CA GLN A 185 -2.41 -21.05 1.39
C GLN A 185 -2.32 -21.36 2.89
N GLY A 186 -2.41 -20.32 3.71
CA GLY A 186 -2.56 -20.48 5.15
C GLY A 186 -3.84 -21.27 5.47
N PRO A 187 -3.78 -22.30 6.34
CA PRO A 187 -4.93 -23.16 6.61
C PRO A 187 -6.03 -22.51 7.47
N ARG A 188 -5.79 -21.36 8.10
CA ARG A 188 -6.71 -20.74 9.08
C ARG A 188 -7.16 -19.35 8.66
N ALA A 189 -6.22 -18.41 8.57
CA ALA A 189 -6.47 -17.03 8.17
C ALA A 189 -5.50 -16.63 7.04
N PRO A 190 -5.70 -17.17 5.81
CA PRO A 190 -4.73 -17.00 4.73
C PRO A 190 -4.49 -15.53 4.40
N LEU A 191 -3.22 -15.14 4.37
CA LEU A 191 -2.80 -13.79 3.98
C LEU A 191 -2.87 -13.61 2.46
N TYR A 192 -3.10 -12.37 2.04
CA TYR A 192 -3.05 -11.94 0.65
C TYR A 192 -3.97 -12.74 -0.26
N GLN A 193 -5.28 -12.64 -0.02
CA GLN A 193 -6.32 -13.20 -0.88
C GLN A 193 -6.87 -12.11 -1.80
N ARG A 194 -5.99 -11.50 -2.63
CA ARG A 194 -6.40 -10.39 -3.50
C ARG A 194 -6.89 -10.93 -4.83
N HIS A 195 -8.11 -10.55 -5.20
CA HIS A 195 -8.60 -10.74 -6.56
C HIS A 195 -8.26 -9.53 -7.43
N SER A 196 -8.19 -9.72 -8.74
CA SER A 196 -8.16 -8.60 -9.67
C SER A 196 -9.46 -7.81 -9.55
N ALA A 197 -9.37 -6.53 -9.18
CA ALA A 197 -10.50 -5.61 -9.23
C ALA A 197 -10.58 -4.97 -10.63
N PRO A 198 -11.79 -4.59 -11.09
CA PRO A 198 -11.98 -3.80 -12.30
C PRO A 198 -11.21 -2.47 -12.24
N ALA A 199 -10.79 -1.98 -13.40
CA ALA A 199 -9.98 -0.77 -13.58
C ALA A 199 -10.59 0.52 -12.97
N ASP A 200 -11.90 0.54 -12.74
CA ASP A 200 -12.65 1.75 -12.42
C ASP A 200 -13.04 1.89 -10.94
N ILE A 201 -12.60 0.97 -10.07
CA ILE A 201 -12.82 1.14 -8.62
C ILE A 201 -11.85 2.19 -8.08
N THR A 202 -12.27 3.44 -8.10
CA THR A 202 -11.68 4.48 -7.26
C THR A 202 -12.38 4.41 -5.91
N VAL A 203 -11.68 3.99 -4.86
CA VAL A 203 -12.17 4.23 -3.50
C VAL A 203 -11.85 5.68 -3.17
N SER A 204 -12.75 6.60 -3.53
CA SER A 204 -12.70 7.97 -3.00
C SER A 204 -13.02 7.88 -1.53
N ARG A 205 -12.04 8.20 -0.68
CA ARG A 205 -12.29 8.46 0.73
C ARG A 205 -11.99 9.93 0.93
N ASP A 206 -13.01 10.71 1.27
CA ASP A 206 -12.80 12.05 1.80
C ASP A 206 -11.98 11.87 3.07
N VAL A 207 -10.68 12.21 3.00
CA VAL A 207 -9.82 12.29 4.17
C VAL A 207 -10.00 13.71 4.70
N PRO A 208 -10.62 13.91 5.87
CA PRO A 208 -10.73 15.25 6.44
C PRO A 208 -9.32 15.82 6.63
N ASP A 209 -9.16 17.13 6.45
CA ASP A 209 -7.90 17.80 6.76
C ASP A 209 -7.60 17.62 8.25
N ILE A 210 -6.67 16.72 8.57
CA ILE A 210 -6.23 16.47 9.93
C ILE A 210 -5.19 17.54 10.26
N THR A 211 -5.64 18.72 10.69
CA THR A 211 -4.77 19.76 11.23
C THR A 211 -4.41 19.42 12.68
N PHE A 212 -3.15 19.06 12.92
CA PHE A 212 -2.62 18.99 14.28
C PHE A 212 -2.22 20.40 14.71
N VAL A 213 -3.01 21.01 15.59
CA VAL A 213 -2.57 22.21 16.33
C VAL A 213 -1.64 21.73 17.43
N LEU A 214 -0.35 22.01 17.29
CA LEU A 214 0.67 21.74 18.31
C LEU A 214 0.65 22.81 19.41
#